data_AF-A0AAJ2G1H6-F1
#
_entry.id   AF-A0AAJ2G1H6-F1
#
_cell.length_a   1.000
_cell.length_b   1.000
_cell.length_c   1.000
_cell.angle_alpha   90.00
_cell.angle_beta   90.00
_cell.angle_gamma   90.00
#
_symmetry.space_group_name_H-M   'P 1'
#
loop_
_entity.id
_entity.type
_entity.pdbx_description
1 polymer ?
#
loop_
_entity_poly.entity_id
_entity_poly.type
_entity_poly.pdbx_seq_one_letter_code
_entity_poly.pdbx_strand_id
1 'polypeptide(L)'
;MMLLLARCNAPKPTHNPTATESPVALKAPSSLMYADIDPFIHVDDLTKNELIQLFAKMYQADQQYRDSLNNGRKENETFFLQKMRANDEANLKVLDNIIQKHGWPYKSVFGEEAADTAWLIIWHHRGKRSVLCRHFDLMEKAVNEGEMSASAFQQIKDQVELLSPDQIDY
;
A
#
# COMPACT_ATOMS: atom_id res chain seq x y z
N MET A 1 4.44 2.33 -27.72
CA MET A 1 4.47 1.57 -26.45
C MET A 1 3.36 2.11 -25.56
N MET A 2 2.10 1.83 -25.91
CA MET A 2 0.89 2.40 -25.24
C MET A 2 -0.12 1.30 -24.84
N LEU A 3 0.09 0.05 -25.26
CA LEU A 3 -0.90 -1.03 -25.08
C LEU A 3 -0.97 -1.58 -23.65
N LEU A 4 0.08 -1.43 -22.83
CA LEU A 4 0.16 -2.05 -21.50
C LEU A 4 -0.49 -1.19 -20.40
N LEU A 5 -0.40 0.14 -20.50
CA LEU A 5 -1.07 1.08 -19.59
C LEU A 5 -2.60 0.99 -19.69
N ALA A 6 -3.13 0.71 -20.89
CA ALA A 6 -4.54 0.47 -21.12
C ALA A 6 -5.12 -0.71 -20.29
N ARG A 7 -4.27 -1.60 -19.74
CA ARG A 7 -4.70 -2.77 -18.96
C ARG A 7 -4.92 -2.50 -17.47
N CYS A 8 -4.33 -1.45 -16.88
CA CYS A 8 -4.76 -1.06 -15.51
C CYS A 8 -6.21 -0.54 -15.53
N ASN A 9 -6.66 0.00 -16.67
CA ASN A 9 -7.96 0.64 -16.83
C ASN A 9 -9.01 -0.32 -17.46
N ALA A 10 -8.68 -1.61 -17.59
CA ALA A 10 -9.62 -2.62 -18.00
C ALA A 10 -10.63 -2.89 -16.86
N PRO A 11 -11.94 -3.00 -17.15
CA PRO A 11 -12.94 -3.28 -16.12
C PRO A 11 -12.59 -4.58 -15.38
N LYS A 12 -12.68 -4.54 -14.04
CA LYS A 12 -12.46 -5.72 -13.19
C LYS A 12 -13.31 -6.88 -13.72
N PRO A 13 -12.74 -8.08 -13.96
CA PRO A 13 -13.56 -9.27 -14.11
C PRO A 13 -14.38 -9.45 -12.83
N THR A 14 -15.69 -9.52 -12.97
CA THR A 14 -16.61 -9.86 -11.88
C THR A 14 -16.36 -11.32 -11.50
N HIS A 15 -15.44 -11.57 -10.59
CA HIS A 15 -15.33 -12.86 -9.94
C HIS A 15 -16.50 -12.98 -8.96
N ASN A 16 -17.52 -13.75 -9.34
CA ASN A 16 -18.44 -14.35 -8.38
C ASN A 16 -17.66 -15.43 -7.61
N PRO A 17 -17.47 -15.32 -6.29
CA PRO A 17 -16.86 -16.38 -5.54
C PRO A 17 -17.91 -17.46 -5.30
N THR A 18 -17.82 -18.58 -6.02
CA THR A 18 -18.47 -19.82 -5.59
C THR A 18 -17.64 -20.35 -4.42
N ALA A 19 -18.10 -20.08 -3.20
CA ALA A 19 -17.50 -20.61 -1.98
C ALA A 19 -17.81 -22.12 -1.88
N THR A 20 -16.79 -22.94 -2.06
CA THR A 20 -16.75 -24.30 -1.48
C THR A 20 -15.83 -24.25 -0.27
N GLU A 21 -16.43 -24.27 0.92
CA GLU A 21 -15.72 -24.37 2.19
C GLU A 21 -15.01 -25.73 2.30
N SER A 22 -13.71 -25.70 2.60
CA SER A 22 -12.90 -26.83 3.05
C SER A 22 -12.57 -26.67 4.53
N PRO A 23 -12.31 -27.76 5.27
CA PRO A 23 -12.44 -27.77 6.72
C PRO A 23 -11.38 -26.92 7.43
N VAL A 24 -11.81 -26.32 8.53
CA VAL A 24 -11.06 -25.39 9.40
C VAL A 24 -9.84 -26.08 9.99
N ALA A 25 -8.68 -25.92 9.35
CA ALA A 25 -7.41 -25.96 10.04
C ALA A 25 -7.31 -24.70 10.91
N LEU A 26 -6.89 -24.83 12.17
CA LEU A 26 -6.55 -23.69 13.02
C LEU A 26 -5.52 -22.84 12.27
N LYS A 27 -5.98 -21.72 11.70
CA LYS A 27 -5.13 -20.79 10.96
C LYS A 27 -4.09 -20.24 11.93
N ALA A 28 -2.81 -20.27 11.52
CA ALA A 28 -1.77 -19.51 12.19
C ALA A 28 -2.25 -18.07 12.45
N PRO A 29 -1.87 -17.44 13.58
CA PRO A 29 -2.26 -16.06 13.85
C PRO A 29 -1.92 -15.19 12.63
N SER A 30 -2.86 -14.34 12.24
CA SER A 30 -2.69 -13.46 11.08
C SER A 30 -1.37 -12.71 11.19
N SER A 31 -0.62 -12.59 10.10
CA SER A 31 0.61 -11.77 10.03
C SER A 31 0.37 -10.35 10.55
N LEU A 32 -0.86 -9.84 10.42
CA LEU A 32 -1.31 -8.56 10.92
C LEU A 32 -1.22 -8.41 12.45
N MET A 33 -1.23 -9.50 13.24
CA MET A 33 -1.03 -9.42 14.69
C MET A 33 0.37 -8.94 15.07
N TYR A 34 1.32 -8.96 14.12
CA TYR A 34 2.67 -8.44 14.30
C TYR A 34 2.82 -7.00 13.81
N ALA A 35 1.77 -6.36 13.28
CA ALA A 35 1.87 -4.98 12.83
C ALA A 35 1.94 -3.99 14.01
N ASP A 36 2.62 -2.87 13.81
CA ASP A 36 2.64 -1.74 14.76
C ASP A 36 1.48 -0.75 14.55
N ILE A 37 0.74 -0.92 13.46
CA ILE A 37 -0.48 -0.17 13.14
C ILE A 37 -1.66 -1.11 13.24
N ASP A 38 -2.76 -0.64 13.84
CA ASP A 38 -4.03 -1.36 13.84
C ASP A 38 -4.64 -1.32 12.41
N PRO A 39 -4.71 -2.46 11.71
CA PRO A 39 -5.24 -2.51 10.35
C PRO A 39 -6.77 -2.42 10.30
N PHE A 40 -7.44 -2.33 11.44
CA PHE A 40 -8.89 -2.20 11.57
C PHE A 40 -9.33 -0.84 12.12
N ILE A 41 -8.43 0.15 12.14
CA ILE A 41 -8.77 1.52 12.54
C ILE A 41 -9.92 2.08 11.68
N HIS A 42 -10.92 2.65 12.35
CA HIS A 42 -12.07 3.29 11.72
C HIS A 42 -11.71 4.70 11.26
N VAL A 43 -11.26 4.83 10.01
CA VAL A 43 -10.80 6.12 9.45
C VAL A 43 -11.92 7.15 9.27
N ASP A 44 -13.18 6.68 9.21
CA ASP A 44 -14.35 7.53 9.00
C ASP A 44 -14.59 8.54 10.13
N ASP A 45 -14.13 8.22 11.34
CA ASP A 45 -14.35 9.03 12.54
C ASP A 45 -13.17 9.98 12.82
N LEU A 46 -12.10 9.90 12.03
CA LEU A 46 -10.88 10.68 12.25
C LEU A 46 -11.01 12.09 11.66
N THR A 47 -10.63 13.08 12.46
CA THR A 47 -10.41 14.44 11.98
C THR A 47 -9.22 14.50 11.03
N LYS A 48 -9.11 15.59 10.26
CA LYS A 48 -7.95 15.84 9.40
C LYS A 48 -6.62 15.74 10.15
N ASN A 49 -6.55 16.30 11.35
CA ASN A 49 -5.32 16.28 12.14
C ASN A 49 -4.99 14.85 12.61
N GLU A 50 -5.99 14.07 12.97
CA GLU A 50 -5.79 12.66 13.34
C GLU A 50 -5.35 11.82 12.14
N LEU A 51 -5.86 12.09 10.94
CA LEU A 51 -5.35 11.47 9.70
C LEU A 51 -3.90 11.84 9.42
N ILE A 52 -3.50 13.10 9.62
CA ILE A 52 -2.09 13.51 9.49
C ILE A 52 -1.21 12.75 10.50
N GLN A 53 -1.66 12.65 11.76
CA GLN A 53 -0.93 11.87 12.78
C GLN A 53 -0.90 10.38 12.45
N LEU A 54 -1.96 9.84 11.84
CA LEU A 54 -2.01 8.45 11.39
C LEU A 54 -0.99 8.22 10.26
N PHE A 55 -0.88 9.12 9.28
CA PHE A 55 0.15 9.03 8.24
C PHE A 55 1.56 9.03 8.82
N ALA A 56 1.86 9.90 9.78
CA ALA A 56 3.17 9.90 10.45
C ALA A 56 3.47 8.56 11.15
N LYS A 57 2.47 7.95 11.79
CA LYS A 57 2.61 6.61 12.39
C LYS A 57 2.82 5.53 11.32
N MET A 58 2.05 5.58 10.24
CA MET A 58 2.18 4.65 9.12
C MET A 58 3.58 4.73 8.49
N TYR A 59 4.11 5.94 8.29
CA TYR A 59 5.48 6.17 7.83
C TYR A 59 6.53 5.54 8.75
N GLN A 60 6.42 5.79 10.06
CA GLN A 60 7.32 5.19 11.04
C GLN A 60 7.26 3.66 10.99
N ALA A 61 6.06 3.09 10.95
CA ALA A 61 5.86 1.65 10.88
C ALA A 61 6.47 1.04 9.60
N ASP A 62 6.34 1.75 8.48
CA ASP A 62 6.86 1.36 7.17
C ASP A 62 8.40 1.33 7.12
N GLN A 63 9.04 2.36 7.68
CA GLN A 63 10.48 2.58 7.52
C GLN A 63 11.33 1.95 8.62
N GLN A 64 10.86 1.89 9.88
CA GLN A 64 11.72 1.55 11.02
C GLN A 64 12.38 0.15 10.93
N TYR A 65 11.68 -0.86 10.40
CA TYR A 65 12.26 -2.19 10.26
C TYR A 65 13.10 -2.35 9.00
N ARG A 66 12.86 -1.52 7.97
CA ARG A 66 13.76 -1.42 6.81
C ARG A 66 15.10 -0.83 7.24
N ASP A 67 15.06 0.22 8.05
CA ASP A 67 16.26 0.79 8.71
C ASP A 67 16.96 -0.25 9.59
N SER A 68 16.19 -0.96 10.43
CA SER A 68 16.73 -2.01 11.30
C SER A 68 17.35 -3.19 10.54
N LEU A 69 16.86 -3.53 9.34
CA LEU A 69 17.49 -4.54 8.49
C LEU A 69 18.84 -4.08 7.94
N ASN A 70 19.01 -2.78 7.71
CA ASN A 70 20.27 -2.23 7.22
C ASN A 70 21.28 -1.96 8.34
N ASN A 71 20.81 -1.47 9.49
CA ASN A 71 21.64 -0.89 10.54
C ASN A 71 21.59 -1.65 11.88
N GLY A 72 20.63 -2.57 12.04
CA GLY A 72 20.41 -3.33 13.26
C GLY A 72 21.31 -4.57 13.39
N ARG A 73 21.13 -5.29 14.51
CA ARG A 73 21.90 -6.51 14.78
C ARG A 73 21.35 -7.68 13.97
N LYS A 74 22.23 -8.40 13.25
CA LYS A 74 21.86 -9.47 12.32
C LYS A 74 21.06 -10.60 12.97
N GLU A 75 21.28 -10.90 14.25
CA GLU A 75 20.52 -11.92 14.97
C GLU A 75 19.02 -11.62 15.07
N ASN A 76 18.60 -10.36 14.86
CA ASN A 76 17.21 -9.94 14.87
C ASN A 76 16.59 -9.86 13.47
N GLU A 77 17.31 -10.23 12.41
CA GLU A 77 16.86 -10.07 11.01
C GLU A 77 15.49 -10.73 10.76
N THR A 78 15.28 -11.94 11.27
CA THR A 78 13.99 -12.65 11.11
C THR A 78 12.82 -11.88 11.74
N PHE A 79 13.04 -11.29 12.92
CA PHE A 79 12.05 -10.45 13.59
C PHE A 79 11.77 -9.18 12.79
N PHE A 80 12.80 -8.49 12.30
CA PHE A 80 12.62 -7.30 11.49
C PHE A 80 11.90 -7.59 10.17
N LEU A 81 12.22 -8.69 9.48
CA LEU A 81 11.52 -9.14 8.28
C LEU A 81 10.04 -9.44 8.56
N GLN A 82 9.73 -10.07 9.69
CA GLN A 82 8.35 -10.36 10.09
C GLN A 82 7.56 -9.06 10.33
N LYS A 83 8.14 -8.12 11.10
CA LYS A 83 7.51 -6.83 11.40
C LYS A 83 7.33 -5.97 10.16
N MET A 84 8.34 -5.90 9.29
CA MET A 84 8.27 -5.18 8.02
C MET A 84 7.12 -5.69 7.15
N ARG A 85 7.00 -7.01 6.94
CA ARG A 85 5.91 -7.60 6.14
C ARG A 85 4.54 -7.36 6.76
N ALA A 86 4.44 -7.46 8.09
CA ALA A 86 3.18 -7.19 8.79
C ALA A 86 2.75 -5.73 8.64
N ASN A 87 3.71 -4.79 8.75
CA ASN A 87 3.46 -3.37 8.60
C ASN A 87 3.10 -3.01 7.15
N ASP A 88 3.76 -3.60 6.15
CA ASP A 88 3.44 -3.38 4.73
C ASP A 88 1.94 -3.71 4.47
N GLU A 89 1.49 -4.90 4.87
CA GLU A 89 0.10 -5.33 4.66
C GLU A 89 -0.90 -4.50 5.49
N ALA A 90 -0.57 -4.16 6.74
CA ALA A 90 -1.43 -3.33 7.59
C ALA A 90 -1.56 -1.91 7.04
N ASN A 91 -0.45 -1.28 6.65
CA ASN A 91 -0.43 0.05 6.07
C ASN A 91 -1.19 0.10 4.75
N LEU A 92 -1.03 -0.90 3.87
CA LEU A 92 -1.78 -0.94 2.62
C LEU A 92 -3.28 -0.99 2.85
N LYS A 93 -3.72 -1.80 3.81
CA LYS A 93 -5.14 -1.89 4.18
C LYS A 93 -5.68 -0.58 4.75
N VAL A 94 -4.93 0.07 5.64
CA VAL A 94 -5.33 1.37 6.19
C VAL A 94 -5.35 2.43 5.09
N LEU A 95 -4.36 2.45 4.19
CA LEU A 95 -4.30 3.36 3.06
C LEU A 95 -5.47 3.17 2.10
N ASP A 96 -5.81 1.92 1.75
CA ASP A 96 -6.97 1.60 0.91
C ASP A 96 -8.25 2.19 1.52
N ASN A 97 -8.43 2.08 2.85
CA ASN A 97 -9.58 2.67 3.55
C ASN A 97 -9.57 4.21 3.52
N ILE A 98 -8.41 4.84 3.76
CA ILE A 98 -8.26 6.30 3.68
C ILE A 98 -8.60 6.77 2.26
N ILE A 99 -8.07 6.11 1.23
CA ILE A 99 -8.31 6.47 -0.18
C ILE A 99 -9.78 6.29 -0.54
N GLN A 100 -10.42 5.22 -0.09
CA GLN A 100 -11.84 4.98 -0.33
C GLN A 100 -12.71 6.11 0.24
N LYS A 101 -12.35 6.66 1.39
CA LYS A 101 -13.14 7.69 2.08
C LYS A 101 -12.78 9.12 1.67
N HIS A 102 -11.50 9.42 1.54
CA HIS A 102 -10.98 10.78 1.40
C HIS A 102 -10.32 11.06 0.03
N GLY A 103 -10.17 10.03 -0.81
CA GLY A 103 -9.38 10.11 -2.03
C GLY A 103 -7.88 10.03 -1.75
N TRP A 104 -7.07 10.26 -2.79
CA TRP A 104 -5.61 10.30 -2.64
C TRP A 104 -5.20 11.38 -1.62
N PRO A 105 -4.25 11.10 -0.72
CA PRO A 105 -3.82 12.07 0.28
C PRO A 105 -3.00 13.17 -0.36
N TYR A 106 -3.69 14.24 -0.77
CA TYR A 106 -3.10 15.40 -1.43
C TYR A 106 -2.19 16.17 -0.47
N LYS A 107 -1.02 16.56 -0.96
CA LYS A 107 -0.04 17.31 -0.14
C LYS A 107 -0.60 18.65 0.32
N SER A 108 -1.49 19.28 -0.45
CA SER A 108 -2.17 20.52 -0.06
C SER A 108 -3.16 20.36 1.11
N VAL A 109 -3.65 19.14 1.34
CA VAL A 109 -4.66 18.84 2.38
C VAL A 109 -4.01 18.25 3.63
N PHE A 110 -3.14 17.25 3.43
CA PHE A 110 -2.56 16.43 4.49
C PHE A 110 -1.05 16.68 4.70
N GLY A 111 -0.41 17.49 3.86
CA GLY A 111 1.03 17.74 3.90
C GLY A 111 1.84 16.79 3.01
N GLU A 112 3.07 17.20 2.69
CA GLU A 112 3.98 16.45 1.81
C GLU A 112 4.30 15.05 2.36
N GLU A 113 4.55 14.95 3.67
CA GLU A 113 4.83 13.66 4.33
C GLU A 113 3.70 12.64 4.13
N ALA A 114 2.43 13.06 4.18
CA ALA A 114 1.30 12.15 3.97
C ALA A 114 1.21 11.64 2.53
N ALA A 115 1.44 12.54 1.55
CA ALA A 115 1.46 12.17 0.14
C ALA A 115 2.61 11.20 -0.18
N ASP A 116 3.80 11.46 0.36
CA ASP A 116 4.97 10.60 0.18
C ASP A 116 4.80 9.24 0.87
N THR A 117 4.21 9.24 2.08
CA THR A 117 3.90 8.00 2.81
C THR A 117 2.95 7.11 2.01
N ALA A 118 1.90 7.68 1.42
CA ALA A 118 0.96 6.92 0.59
C ALA A 118 1.64 6.29 -0.62
N TRP A 119 2.54 7.02 -1.28
CA TRP A 119 3.34 6.46 -2.36
C TRP A 119 4.27 5.35 -1.88
N LEU A 120 5.00 5.55 -0.77
CA LEU A 120 5.92 4.55 -0.22
C LEU A 120 5.21 3.22 0.07
N ILE A 121 4.04 3.28 0.69
CA ILE A 121 3.22 2.11 1.00
C ILE A 121 2.87 1.33 -0.27
N ILE A 122 2.45 2.02 -1.33
CA ILE A 122 2.16 1.37 -2.62
C ILE A 122 3.45 0.83 -3.27
N TRP A 123 4.53 1.60 -3.22
CA TRP A 123 5.82 1.22 -3.79
C TRP A 123 6.44 -0.01 -3.14
N HIS A 124 6.23 -0.24 -1.84
CA HIS A 124 6.69 -1.47 -1.20
C HIS A 124 5.94 -2.71 -1.66
N HIS A 125 4.77 -2.52 -2.27
CA HIS A 125 4.02 -3.54 -2.99
C HIS A 125 4.30 -3.57 -4.49
N ARG A 126 5.40 -2.95 -4.96
CA ARG A 126 5.83 -2.96 -6.38
C ARG A 126 5.96 -4.32 -7.03
N GLY A 127 6.01 -5.40 -6.24
CA GLY A 127 5.97 -6.77 -6.75
C GLY A 127 4.57 -7.25 -7.11
N LYS A 128 3.49 -6.53 -6.76
CA LYS A 128 2.09 -6.93 -6.95
C LYS A 128 1.40 -5.99 -7.93
N ARG A 129 1.22 -6.43 -9.19
CA ARG A 129 0.64 -5.59 -10.25
C ARG A 129 -0.75 -5.08 -9.89
N SER A 130 -1.55 -5.90 -9.22
CA SER A 130 -2.91 -5.53 -8.80
C SER A 130 -2.93 -4.32 -7.85
N VAL A 131 -1.93 -4.20 -6.98
CA VAL A 131 -1.79 -3.08 -6.04
C VAL A 131 -1.43 -1.79 -6.76
N LEU A 132 -0.50 -1.86 -7.72
CA LEU A 132 -0.11 -0.70 -8.51
C LEU A 132 -1.28 -0.22 -9.38
N CYS A 133 -1.92 -1.12 -10.12
CA CYS A 133 -2.99 -0.76 -11.04
C CYS A 133 -4.21 -0.18 -10.34
N ARG A 134 -4.61 -0.68 -9.16
CA ARG A 134 -5.82 -0.16 -8.48
C ARG A 134 -5.70 1.29 -8.00
N HIS A 135 -4.48 1.80 -7.87
CA HIS A 135 -4.20 3.18 -7.46
C HIS A 135 -3.67 4.05 -8.60
N PHE A 136 -3.48 3.47 -9.79
CA PHE A 136 -2.72 4.09 -10.88
C PHE A 136 -3.33 5.42 -11.33
N ASP A 137 -4.62 5.42 -11.66
CA ASP A 137 -5.34 6.62 -12.13
C ASP A 137 -5.39 7.72 -11.05
N LEU A 138 -5.48 7.34 -9.77
CA LEU A 138 -5.47 8.29 -8.66
C LEU A 138 -4.11 8.97 -8.51
N MET A 139 -3.01 8.20 -8.62
CA MET A 139 -1.65 8.75 -8.60
C MET A 139 -1.37 9.60 -9.84
N GLU A 140 -1.85 9.20 -11.02
CA GLU A 140 -1.72 9.97 -12.26
C GLU A 140 -2.41 11.34 -12.11
N LYS A 141 -3.65 11.34 -11.62
CA LYS A 141 -4.40 12.55 -11.32
C LYS A 141 -3.66 13.43 -10.30
N ALA A 142 -3.16 12.85 -9.22
CA ALA A 142 -2.43 13.58 -8.19
C ALA A 142 -1.17 14.25 -8.75
N VAL A 143 -0.40 13.58 -9.61
CA VAL A 143 0.76 14.20 -10.27
C VAL A 143 0.34 15.32 -11.22
N ASN A 144 -0.72 15.13 -12.01
CA ASN A 144 -1.22 16.15 -12.93
C ASN A 144 -1.72 17.41 -12.21
N GLU A 145 -2.23 17.26 -10.99
CA GLU A 145 -2.65 18.36 -10.11
C GLU A 145 -1.49 18.92 -9.26
N GLY A 146 -0.28 18.36 -9.38
CA GLY A 146 0.89 18.77 -8.62
C GLY A 146 0.87 18.32 -7.15
N GLU A 147 -0.01 17.39 -6.78
CA GLU A 147 -0.25 16.89 -5.42
C GLU A 147 0.62 15.67 -5.06
N MET A 148 1.40 15.16 -6.01
CA MET A 148 2.35 14.05 -5.85
C MET A 148 3.59 14.28 -6.73
N SER A 149 4.73 13.69 -6.35
CA SER A 149 5.96 13.73 -7.15
C SER A 149 5.82 13.01 -8.51
N ALA A 150 6.20 13.69 -9.59
CA ALA A 150 6.23 13.12 -10.94
C ALA A 150 7.25 11.97 -11.08
N SER A 151 8.40 12.05 -10.40
CA SER A 151 9.40 10.99 -10.43
C SER A 151 8.93 9.73 -9.69
N ALA A 152 8.22 9.91 -8.57
CA ALA A 152 7.60 8.83 -7.82
C ALA A 152 6.55 8.07 -8.67
N PHE A 153 5.71 8.80 -9.42
CA PHE A 153 4.76 8.17 -10.33
C PHE A 153 5.44 7.50 -11.53
N GLN A 154 6.53 8.07 -12.05
CA GLN A 154 7.28 7.42 -13.13
C GLN A 154 7.83 6.05 -12.68
N GLN A 155 8.29 5.91 -11.43
CA GLN A 155 8.70 4.60 -10.89
C GLN A 155 7.54 3.59 -10.89
N ILE A 156 6.33 4.03 -10.52
CA ILE A 156 5.13 3.18 -10.58
C ILE A 156 4.85 2.75 -12.02
N LYS A 157 4.90 3.68 -12.98
CA LYS A 157 4.71 3.40 -14.40
C LYS A 157 5.69 2.36 -14.91
N ASP A 158 6.97 2.59 -14.67
CA ASP A 158 8.05 1.69 -15.10
C ASP A 158 7.82 0.28 -14.50
N GLN A 159 7.46 0.20 -13.23
CA GLN A 159 7.18 -1.06 -12.58
C GLN A 159 5.96 -1.77 -13.17
N VAL A 160 4.87 -1.04 -13.42
CA VAL A 160 3.69 -1.61 -14.10
C VAL A 160 4.07 -2.13 -15.49
N GLU A 161 4.96 -1.48 -16.23
CA GLU A 161 5.40 -1.98 -17.54
C GLU A 161 6.23 -3.27 -17.44
N LEU A 162 6.98 -3.46 -16.35
CA LEU A 162 7.78 -4.65 -16.11
C LEU A 162 6.96 -5.88 -15.69
N LEU A 163 5.84 -5.70 -14.98
CA LEU A 163 5.05 -6.82 -14.47
C LEU A 163 4.07 -7.37 -15.51
N SER A 164 3.96 -8.70 -15.59
CA SER A 164 2.97 -9.34 -16.48
C SER A 164 1.53 -9.01 -16.05
N PRO A 165 0.61 -8.69 -16.98
CA PRO A 165 -0.81 -8.60 -16.70
C PRO A 165 -1.44 -9.90 -16.18
N ASP A 166 -0.84 -11.05 -16.48
CA ASP A 166 -1.29 -12.37 -16.04
C ASP A 166 -0.59 -12.82 -14.75
N GLN A 167 0.13 -11.91 -14.08
CA GLN A 167 0.80 -12.22 -12.83
C GLN A 167 -0.23 -12.56 -11.75
N ILE A 168 -0.11 -13.77 -11.21
CA ILE A 168 -0.87 -14.22 -10.04
C ILE A 168 -0.12 -13.73 -8.80
N ASP A 169 -0.78 -12.90 -8.00
CA ASP A 169 -0.27 -12.49 -6.69
C ASP A 169 -0.46 -13.67 -5.71
N TYR A 170 0.64 -14.22 -5.20
CA TYR A 170 0.64 -15.29 -4.19
C TYR A 170 0.74 -14.73 -2.76
#